data_AF-A0A293LJM0-F1
#
_entry.id   AF-A0A293LJM0-F1
#
_cell.length_a   1.000
_cell.length_b   1.000
_cell.length_c   1.000
_cell.angle_alpha   90.00
_cell.angle_beta   90.00
_cell.angle_gamma   90.00
#
_symmetry.space_group_name_H-M   'P 1'
#
loop_
_entity.id
_entity.type
_entity.pdbx_description
1 polymer ?
#
loop_
_entity_poly.entity_id
_entity_poly.type
_entity_poly.pdbx_seq_one_letter_code
_entity_poly.pdbx_strand_id
1 'polypeptide(L)'
;MNMVFDMGVSPDRIVYANTVKCSSHLRFALEHGVNLVTFDSEEELAKFNNENKNVRLLMRMAANEYGSQQNMNKKYGTQFKDAQRLLELAKFMGLEVVGLSFHVGCAYRHPQIWANTIAECRAVFDIAEEIGFTMTILDIGGGFPGGVRKMKRFQEVCSTIRTELDRHFPESSGIEII
;
A
#
# COMPACT_ATOMS: atom_id res chain seq x y z
N MET A 1 18.12 -4.01 -0.96
CA MET A 1 18.36 -2.86 -0.06
C MET A 1 19.79 -2.38 -0.15
N ASN A 2 20.81 -3.24 -0.01
CA ASN A 2 22.24 -2.84 -0.09
C ASN A 2 22.55 -1.90 -1.26
N MET A 3 22.14 -2.23 -2.49
CA MET A 3 22.34 -1.35 -3.65
C MET A 3 21.84 0.09 -3.42
N VAL A 4 20.71 0.27 -2.73
CA VAL A 4 20.13 1.60 -2.43
C VAL A 4 20.92 2.29 -1.31
N PHE A 5 21.37 1.54 -0.30
CA PHE A 5 22.25 2.04 0.76
C PHE A 5 23.63 2.47 0.22
N ASP A 6 24.22 1.69 -0.69
CA ASP A 6 25.50 1.97 -1.33
C ASP A 6 25.46 3.25 -2.18
N MET A 7 24.26 3.63 -2.63
CA MET A 7 24.01 4.92 -3.31
C MET A 7 23.80 6.10 -2.33
N GLY A 8 23.89 5.87 -1.02
CA GLY A 8 23.73 6.90 0.01
C GLY A 8 22.29 7.33 0.26
N VAL A 9 21.29 6.55 -0.14
CA VAL A 9 19.88 6.86 0.11
C VAL A 9 19.54 6.58 1.57
N SER A 10 18.94 7.56 2.23
CA SER A 10 18.52 7.46 3.62
C SER A 10 17.37 6.45 3.80
N PRO A 11 17.36 5.62 4.87
CA PRO A 11 16.34 4.60 5.08
C PRO A 11 14.89 5.09 5.15
N ASP A 12 14.66 6.33 5.59
CA ASP A 12 13.32 6.95 5.64
C ASP A 12 12.68 7.14 4.25
N ARG A 13 13.48 7.07 3.18
CA ARG A 13 13.01 7.13 1.79
C ARG A 13 12.75 5.75 1.17
N ILE A 14 12.72 4.70 1.99
CA ILE A 14 12.54 3.32 1.51
C ILE A 14 11.28 2.72 2.13
N VAL A 15 10.40 2.22 1.27
CA VAL A 15 9.29 1.35 1.65
C VAL A 15 9.68 -0.09 1.35
N TYR A 16 9.64 -0.98 2.34
CA TYR A 16 9.79 -2.42 2.08
C TYR A 16 8.46 -3.02 1.61
N ALA A 17 8.12 -2.77 0.35
CA ALA A 17 6.83 -3.08 -0.26
C ALA A 17 6.64 -4.55 -0.72
N ASN A 18 7.35 -5.51 -0.12
CA ASN A 18 7.06 -6.93 -0.32
C ASN A 18 6.11 -7.38 0.79
N THR A 19 4.97 -7.99 0.45
CA THR A 19 3.99 -8.40 1.45
C THR A 19 4.30 -9.75 2.10
N VAL A 20 5.16 -10.58 1.51
CA VAL A 20 5.59 -11.85 2.10
C VAL A 20 7.11 -11.87 2.21
N LYS A 21 7.64 -11.51 3.38
CA LYS A 21 9.08 -11.33 3.61
C LYS A 21 9.69 -12.54 4.32
N CYS A 22 10.93 -12.88 3.97
CA CYS A 22 11.74 -13.77 4.81
C CYS A 22 12.06 -13.05 6.12
N SER A 23 11.91 -13.72 7.27
CA SER A 23 12.13 -13.10 8.58
C SER A 23 13.54 -12.53 8.75
N SER A 24 14.55 -13.16 8.14
CA SER A 24 15.93 -12.64 8.11
C SER A 24 16.05 -11.33 7.33
N HIS A 25 15.35 -11.19 6.20
CA HIS A 25 15.36 -9.96 5.39
C HIS A 25 14.55 -8.84 6.04
N LEU A 26 13.43 -9.18 6.69
CA LEU A 26 12.67 -8.22 7.48
C LEU A 26 13.54 -7.68 8.62
N ARG A 27 14.18 -8.55 9.41
CA ARG A 27 15.09 -8.14 10.48
C ARG A 27 16.21 -7.24 9.95
N PHE A 28 16.85 -7.63 8.85
CA PHE A 28 17.89 -6.82 8.21
C PHE A 28 17.38 -5.41 7.87
N ALA A 29 16.20 -5.29 7.26
CA ALA A 29 15.61 -4.00 6.92
C ALA A 29 15.41 -3.11 8.15
N LEU A 30 14.83 -3.68 9.22
CA LEU A 30 14.56 -2.98 10.47
C LEU A 30 15.83 -2.55 11.20
N GLU A 31 16.86 -3.42 11.25
CA GLU A 31 18.17 -3.12 11.84
C GLU A 31 18.89 -1.96 11.11
N HIS A 32 18.58 -1.75 9.83
CA HIS A 32 19.11 -0.66 9.01
C HIS A 32 18.16 0.55 8.93
N GLY A 33 17.12 0.60 9.76
CA GLY A 33 16.21 1.75 9.90
C GLY A 33 15.13 1.86 8.82
N VAL A 34 14.92 0.84 7.99
CA VAL A 34 13.82 0.81 7.02
C VAL A 34 12.55 0.38 7.74
N ASN A 35 11.78 1.36 8.20
CA ASN A 35 10.67 1.13 9.14
C ASN A 35 9.27 1.14 8.52
N LEU A 36 9.11 1.59 7.26
CA LEU A 36 7.83 1.57 6.55
C LEU A 36 7.71 0.30 5.71
N VAL A 37 6.79 -0.59 6.07
CA VAL A 37 6.76 -1.98 5.58
C VAL A 37 5.34 -2.40 5.22
N THR A 38 5.16 -3.13 4.12
CA THR A 38 3.83 -3.62 3.71
C THR A 38 3.48 -4.98 4.32
N PHE A 39 2.21 -5.28 4.50
CA PHE A 39 1.69 -6.62 4.83
C PHE A 39 0.31 -6.84 4.19
N ASP A 40 -0.12 -8.09 4.05
CA ASP A 40 -1.48 -8.42 3.54
C ASP A 40 -2.12 -9.66 4.20
N SER A 41 -1.47 -10.26 5.21
CA SER A 41 -1.95 -11.48 5.85
C SER A 41 -1.61 -11.56 7.35
N GLU A 42 -2.32 -12.44 8.07
CA GLU A 42 -2.09 -12.71 9.49
C GLU A 42 -0.68 -13.32 9.74
N GLU A 43 -0.20 -14.17 8.82
CA GLU A 43 1.13 -14.78 8.91
C GLU A 43 2.25 -13.76 8.77
N GLU A 44 2.02 -12.68 8.01
CA GLU A 44 2.99 -11.59 7.92
C GLU A 44 2.98 -10.75 9.19
N LEU A 45 1.80 -10.48 9.78
CA LEU A 45 1.70 -9.80 11.08
C LEU A 45 2.42 -10.57 12.18
N ALA A 46 2.32 -11.90 12.18
CA ALA A 46 2.95 -12.78 13.16
C ALA A 46 4.50 -12.71 13.18
N LYS A 47 5.12 -12.08 12.17
CA LYS A 47 6.58 -11.87 12.14
C LYS A 47 7.03 -10.67 12.97
N PHE A 48 6.11 -9.79 13.33
CA PHE A 48 6.38 -8.65 14.19
C PHE A 48 6.17 -9.01 15.65
N ASN A 49 6.98 -8.42 16.52
CA ASN A 49 6.94 -8.61 17.96
C ASN A 49 7.19 -7.29 18.71
N ASN A 50 7.19 -7.34 20.05
CA ASN A 50 7.33 -6.17 20.92
C ASN A 50 8.66 -5.40 20.77
N GLU A 51 9.67 -5.96 20.08
CA GLU A 51 10.94 -5.29 19.78
C GLU A 51 10.82 -4.35 18.56
N ASN A 52 9.77 -4.50 17.75
CA ASN A 52 9.54 -3.75 16.51
C ASN A 52 8.81 -2.42 16.73
N LYS A 53 9.14 -1.69 17.80
CA LYS A 53 8.38 -0.52 18.29
C LYS A 53 8.25 0.66 17.32
N ASN A 54 9.15 0.76 16.33
CA ASN A 54 9.17 1.87 15.37
C ASN A 54 8.64 1.47 13.99
N VAL A 55 8.13 0.25 13.84
CA VAL A 55 7.66 -0.24 12.54
C VAL A 55 6.28 0.33 12.24
N ARG A 56 6.19 0.98 11.09
CA ARG A 56 4.97 1.52 10.52
C ARG A 56 4.51 0.60 9.40
N LEU A 57 3.27 0.14 9.48
CA LEU A 57 2.72 -0.85 8.55
C LEU A 57 1.79 -0.21 7.52
N LEU A 58 1.93 -0.63 6.27
CA LEU A 58 0.99 -0.38 5.19
C LEU A 58 0.25 -1.67 4.85
N MET A 59 -1.07 -1.72 5.08
CA MET A 59 -1.85 -2.88 4.64
C MET A 59 -2.05 -2.80 3.13
N ARG A 60 -1.63 -3.83 2.40
CA ARG A 60 -1.82 -3.88 0.96
C ARG A 60 -3.21 -4.41 0.64
N MET A 61 -4.02 -3.61 -0.02
CA MET A 61 -5.31 -3.99 -0.56
C MET A 61 -5.15 -4.72 -1.89
N ALA A 62 -6.01 -5.72 -2.12
CA ALA A 62 -6.22 -6.24 -3.47
C ALA A 62 -6.87 -5.15 -4.33
N ALA A 63 -6.38 -4.94 -5.55
CA ALA A 63 -6.93 -3.90 -6.41
C ALA A 63 -8.27 -4.35 -7.02
N ASN A 64 -9.11 -3.40 -7.40
CA ASN A 64 -10.34 -3.71 -8.10
C ASN A 64 -10.06 -4.45 -9.43
N GLU A 65 -10.94 -5.34 -9.86
CA GLU A 65 -10.72 -6.16 -11.06
C GLU A 65 -11.32 -5.57 -12.34
N TYR A 66 -11.93 -4.38 -12.28
CA TYR A 66 -12.62 -3.76 -13.41
C TYR A 66 -11.70 -3.57 -14.62
N GLY A 67 -12.02 -4.27 -15.71
CA GLY A 67 -11.23 -4.21 -16.94
C GLY A 67 -9.81 -4.76 -16.79
N SER A 68 -9.50 -5.46 -15.69
CA SER A 68 -8.21 -6.14 -15.51
C SER A 68 -8.11 -7.32 -16.48
N GLN A 69 -6.95 -7.47 -17.10
CA GLN A 69 -6.64 -8.59 -18.00
C GLN A 69 -5.74 -9.63 -17.32
N GLN A 70 -4.86 -9.16 -16.43
CA GLN A 70 -4.01 -9.98 -15.58
C GLN A 70 -3.88 -9.27 -14.24
N ASN A 71 -4.29 -9.93 -13.16
CA ASN A 71 -4.13 -9.44 -11.80
C ASN A 71 -3.30 -10.41 -10.96
N MET A 72 -2.75 -9.89 -9.87
CA MET A 72 -2.04 -10.68 -8.86
C MET A 72 -2.84 -10.78 -7.55
N ASN A 73 -4.12 -10.45 -7.57
CA ASN A 73 -4.97 -10.37 -6.37
C ASN A 73 -5.12 -11.72 -5.66
N LYS A 74 -5.01 -12.83 -6.39
CA LYS A 74 -4.97 -14.18 -5.79
C LYS A 74 -3.69 -14.45 -4.99
N LYS A 75 -2.60 -13.74 -5.31
CA LYS A 75 -1.29 -13.93 -4.71
C LYS A 75 -0.99 -12.87 -3.63
N TYR A 76 -1.48 -11.65 -3.83
CA TYR A 76 -1.17 -10.49 -3.00
C TYR A 76 -2.41 -9.62 -2.78
N GLY A 77 -2.48 -9.01 -1.61
CA GLY A 77 -3.49 -8.02 -1.26
C GLY A 77 -4.65 -8.60 -0.47
N THR A 78 -5.01 -7.90 0.60
CA THR A 78 -6.17 -8.18 1.43
C THR A 78 -7.44 -7.78 0.67
N GLN A 79 -8.43 -8.67 0.62
CA GLN A 79 -9.72 -8.36 0.01
C GLN A 79 -10.48 -7.37 0.89
N PHE A 80 -11.32 -6.52 0.29
CA PHE A 80 -12.11 -5.52 1.02
C PHE A 80 -12.87 -6.12 2.22
N LYS A 81 -13.52 -7.28 2.01
CA LYS A 81 -14.28 -7.99 3.05
C LYS A 81 -13.45 -8.50 4.23
N ASP A 82 -12.14 -8.70 4.03
CA ASP A 82 -11.23 -9.27 5.03
C ASP A 82 -10.39 -8.16 5.72
N ALA A 83 -10.43 -6.93 5.20
CA ALA A 83 -9.62 -5.80 5.67
C ALA A 83 -9.90 -5.45 7.13
N GLN A 84 -11.17 -5.36 7.52
CA GLN A 84 -11.56 -5.04 8.90
C GLN A 84 -10.96 -6.04 9.90
N ARG A 85 -11.15 -7.34 9.64
CA ARG A 85 -10.63 -8.41 10.51
C ARG A 85 -9.12 -8.31 10.68
N LEU A 86 -8.40 -8.06 9.58
CA LEU A 86 -6.94 -7.99 9.61
C LEU A 86 -6.44 -6.74 10.36
N LEU A 87 -7.14 -5.61 10.23
CA LEU A 87 -6.89 -4.39 11.00
C LEU A 87 -7.16 -4.58 12.50
N GLU A 88 -8.26 -5.24 12.86
CA GLU A 88 -8.59 -5.59 14.25
C GLU A 88 -7.49 -6.47 14.87
N LEU A 89 -6.98 -7.46 14.13
CA LEU A 89 -5.85 -8.28 14.57
C LEU A 89 -4.59 -7.44 14.78
N ALA A 90 -4.23 -6.58 13.83
CA ALA A 90 -3.07 -5.70 13.97
C ALA A 90 -3.20 -4.79 15.21
N LYS A 91 -4.41 -4.27 15.48
CA LYS A 91 -4.71 -3.45 16.66
C LYS A 91 -4.55 -4.25 17.95
N PHE A 92 -5.10 -5.48 17.99
CA PHE A 92 -4.96 -6.40 19.12
C PHE A 92 -3.50 -6.74 19.42
N MET A 93 -2.67 -6.89 18.39
CA MET A 93 -1.23 -7.13 18.52
C MET A 93 -0.42 -5.88 18.93
N GLY A 94 -1.06 -4.71 19.01
CA GLY A 94 -0.39 -3.45 19.33
C GLY A 94 0.53 -2.94 18.22
N LEU A 95 0.29 -3.34 16.97
CA LEU A 95 1.06 -2.91 15.81
C LEU A 95 0.51 -1.58 15.26
N GLU A 96 1.40 -0.78 14.66
CA GLU A 96 1.05 0.52 14.12
C GLU A 96 0.78 0.43 12.61
N VAL A 97 -0.50 0.35 12.22
CA VAL A 97 -0.92 0.51 10.82
C VAL A 97 -1.12 1.99 10.54
N VAL A 98 -0.36 2.52 9.58
CA VAL A 98 -0.32 3.96 9.26
C VAL A 98 -0.93 4.29 7.91
N GLY A 99 -1.39 3.29 7.16
CA GLY A 99 -1.79 3.51 5.79
C GLY A 99 -2.15 2.25 5.04
N LEU A 100 -2.55 2.45 3.79
CA LEU A 100 -2.82 1.38 2.84
C LEU A 100 -1.88 1.48 1.65
N SER A 101 -1.69 0.36 0.97
CA SER A 101 -1.07 0.31 -0.36
C SER A 101 -1.95 -0.48 -1.32
N PHE A 102 -1.82 -0.26 -2.62
CA PHE A 102 -2.38 -1.17 -3.62
C PHE A 102 -1.52 -1.23 -4.87
N HIS A 103 -1.83 -2.15 -5.80
CA HIS A 103 -1.16 -2.21 -7.09
C HIS A 103 -2.11 -2.78 -8.15
N VAL A 104 -2.57 -1.95 -9.09
CA VAL A 104 -3.58 -2.34 -10.10
C VAL A 104 -3.06 -3.34 -11.14
N GLY A 105 -1.74 -3.43 -11.32
CA GLY A 105 -1.12 -4.28 -12.33
C GLY A 105 -0.85 -3.54 -13.64
N CYS A 106 -0.09 -4.14 -14.55
CA CYS A 106 0.31 -3.47 -15.80
C CYS A 106 -0.65 -3.72 -16.97
N ALA A 107 -1.66 -4.57 -16.80
CA ALA A 107 -2.56 -5.02 -17.86
C ALA A 107 -4.03 -4.76 -17.50
N TYR A 108 -4.50 -3.56 -17.83
CA TYR A 108 -5.89 -3.15 -17.64
C TYR A 108 -6.40 -2.31 -18.82
N ARG A 109 -7.70 -2.42 -19.10
CA ARG A 109 -8.37 -1.75 -20.23
C ARG A 109 -8.80 -0.33 -19.93
N HIS A 110 -9.10 -0.02 -18.67
CA HIS A 110 -9.81 1.22 -18.29
C HIS A 110 -9.13 1.89 -17.08
N PRO A 111 -8.92 3.22 -17.08
CA PRO A 111 -8.36 3.92 -15.93
C PRO A 111 -9.23 3.82 -14.67
N GLN A 112 -10.52 3.52 -14.83
CA GLN A 112 -11.50 3.35 -13.76
C GLN A 112 -11.11 2.28 -12.72
N ILE A 113 -10.23 1.35 -13.07
CA ILE A 113 -9.65 0.41 -12.09
C ILE A 113 -8.97 1.16 -10.93
N TRP A 114 -8.28 2.27 -11.23
CA TRP A 114 -7.67 3.14 -10.23
C TRP A 114 -8.72 3.85 -9.39
N ALA A 115 -9.75 4.40 -10.04
CA ALA A 115 -10.85 5.09 -9.37
C ALA A 115 -11.54 4.19 -8.34
N ASN A 116 -11.93 2.98 -8.76
CA ASN A 116 -12.59 2.02 -7.89
C ASN A 116 -11.68 1.60 -6.74
N THR A 117 -10.40 1.36 -7.00
CA THR A 117 -9.44 0.95 -5.95
C THR A 117 -9.21 2.07 -4.93
N ILE A 118 -9.12 3.33 -5.37
CA ILE A 118 -8.98 4.50 -4.48
C ILE A 118 -10.23 4.65 -3.60
N ALA A 119 -11.42 4.51 -4.18
CA ALA A 119 -12.68 4.57 -3.43
C ALA A 119 -12.77 3.44 -2.38
N GLU A 120 -12.38 2.21 -2.73
CA GLU A 120 -12.29 1.08 -1.80
C GLU A 120 -11.27 1.37 -0.67
N CYS A 121 -10.12 1.94 -0.99
CA CYS A 121 -9.13 2.33 0.01
C CYS A 121 -9.69 3.37 0.99
N ARG A 122 -10.45 4.37 0.53
CA ARG A 122 -11.07 5.36 1.42
C ARG A 122 -12.01 4.70 2.43
N ALA A 123 -12.87 3.79 1.97
CA ALA A 123 -13.76 3.07 2.86
C ALA A 123 -12.98 2.23 3.90
N VAL A 124 -11.84 1.64 3.53
CA VAL A 124 -10.98 0.92 4.49
C VAL A 124 -10.23 1.87 5.44
N PHE A 125 -9.83 3.06 4.99
CA PHE A 125 -9.29 4.09 5.89
C PHE A 125 -10.33 4.47 6.97
N ASP A 126 -11.58 4.67 6.58
CA ASP A 126 -12.66 5.02 7.53
C ASP A 126 -12.81 3.91 8.60
N ILE A 127 -12.80 2.64 8.18
CA ILE A 127 -12.83 1.48 9.08
C ILE A 127 -11.59 1.47 10.01
N ALA A 128 -10.40 1.75 9.49
CA ALA A 128 -9.18 1.77 10.28
C ALA A 128 -9.21 2.89 11.35
N GLU A 129 -9.72 4.06 11.00
CA GLU A 129 -9.91 5.18 11.91
C GLU A 129 -10.93 4.85 13.01
N GLU A 130 -12.03 4.17 12.68
CA GLU A 130 -13.02 3.67 13.65
C GLU A 130 -12.43 2.64 14.63
N ILE A 131 -11.53 1.77 14.17
CA ILE A 131 -10.76 0.83 15.01
C ILE A 131 -9.75 1.58 15.90
N GLY A 132 -9.45 2.84 15.58
CA GLY A 132 -8.56 3.72 16.33
C GLY A 132 -7.12 3.73 15.82
N PHE A 133 -6.91 3.52 14.52
CA PHE A 133 -5.64 3.84 13.85
C PHE A 133 -5.60 5.32 13.44
N THR A 134 -4.40 5.87 13.36
CA THR A 134 -4.16 7.18 12.74
C THR A 134 -3.54 6.94 11.37
N MET A 135 -4.38 6.98 10.34
CA MET A 135 -3.96 6.75 8.96
C MET A 135 -3.34 8.02 8.39
N THR A 136 -2.19 7.89 7.72
CA THR A 136 -1.36 9.01 7.25
C THR A 136 -0.83 8.82 5.84
N ILE A 137 -0.77 7.60 5.31
CA ILE A 137 -0.16 7.30 4.00
C ILE A 137 -1.10 6.47 3.12
N LEU A 138 -1.26 6.86 1.86
CA LEU A 138 -1.79 6.00 0.80
C LEU A 138 -0.72 5.79 -0.28
N ASP A 139 -0.27 4.56 -0.45
CA ASP A 139 0.62 4.14 -1.54
C ASP A 139 -0.23 3.61 -2.71
N ILE A 140 -0.25 4.35 -3.82
CA ILE A 140 -1.05 3.97 -5.01
C ILE A 140 -0.32 2.92 -5.89
N GLY A 141 0.91 2.58 -5.54
CA GLY A 141 1.74 1.57 -6.19
C GLY A 141 2.04 1.90 -7.64
N GLY A 142 1.86 0.89 -8.51
CA GLY A 142 2.34 0.93 -9.88
C GLY A 142 1.40 0.30 -10.89
N GLY A 143 1.91 0.13 -12.11
CA GLY A 143 1.11 -0.26 -13.28
C GLY A 143 0.90 0.87 -14.29
N PHE A 144 1.62 1.98 -14.12
CA PHE A 144 1.59 3.09 -15.06
C PHE A 144 2.07 2.67 -16.47
N PRO A 145 1.38 3.11 -17.54
CA PRO A 145 1.82 2.86 -18.91
C PRO A 145 3.17 3.56 -19.20
N GLY A 146 4.21 2.79 -19.52
CA GLY A 146 5.53 3.31 -19.89
C GLY A 146 5.76 3.44 -21.41
N GLY A 147 6.56 4.44 -21.81
CA GLY A 147 7.04 4.64 -23.17
C GLY A 147 6.25 5.67 -24.00
N VAL A 148 6.92 6.29 -24.98
CA VAL A 148 6.39 7.43 -25.75
C VAL A 148 5.05 7.15 -26.41
N ARG A 149 4.86 5.93 -26.95
CA ARG A 149 3.61 5.52 -27.62
C ARG A 149 2.41 5.40 -26.66
N LYS A 150 2.66 5.31 -25.35
CA LYS A 150 1.64 5.19 -24.31
C LYS A 150 1.42 6.49 -23.53
N MET A 151 2.04 7.60 -23.94
CA MET A 151 1.96 8.88 -23.22
C MET A 151 0.52 9.37 -23.02
N LYS A 152 -0.30 9.35 -24.08
CA LYS A 152 -1.73 9.71 -23.99
C LYS A 152 -2.45 8.86 -22.93
N ARG A 153 -2.15 7.56 -22.91
CA ARG A 153 -2.74 6.63 -21.96
C ARG A 153 -2.28 6.90 -20.52
N PHE A 154 -1.02 7.24 -20.33
CA PHE A 154 -0.50 7.65 -19.02
C PHE A 154 -1.19 8.92 -18.52
N GLN A 155 -1.37 9.93 -19.37
CA GLN A 155 -2.10 11.16 -19.03
C GLN A 155 -3.56 10.89 -18.64
N GLU A 156 -4.25 10.01 -19.36
CA GLU A 156 -5.60 9.56 -19.00
C GLU A 156 -5.63 8.95 -17.59
N VAL A 157 -4.69 8.05 -17.29
CA VAL A 157 -4.56 7.42 -15.96
C VAL A 157 -4.30 8.47 -14.87
N CYS A 158 -3.34 9.38 -15.08
CA CYS A 158 -3.04 10.44 -14.12
C CYS A 158 -4.23 11.37 -13.89
N SER A 159 -5.00 11.70 -14.94
CA SER A 159 -6.19 12.54 -14.80
C SER A 159 -7.25 11.84 -13.96
N THR A 160 -7.50 10.54 -14.18
CA THR A 160 -8.43 9.77 -13.37
C THR A 160 -7.97 9.69 -11.92
N ILE A 161 -6.69 9.36 -11.67
CA ILE A 161 -6.14 9.28 -10.31
C ILE A 161 -6.29 10.62 -9.59
N ARG A 162 -5.92 11.74 -10.23
CA ARG A 162 -6.03 13.06 -9.61
C ARG A 162 -7.46 13.39 -9.19
N THR A 163 -8.43 13.21 -10.08
CA THR A 163 -9.84 13.47 -9.76
C THR A 163 -10.33 12.64 -8.57
N GLU A 164 -9.90 11.39 -8.47
CA GLU A 164 -10.35 10.50 -7.40
C GLU A 164 -9.60 10.72 -6.09
N LEU A 165 -8.31 11.10 -6.15
CA LEU A 165 -7.58 11.57 -4.97
C LEU A 165 -8.18 12.88 -4.44
N ASP A 166 -8.47 13.87 -5.28
CA ASP A 166 -9.11 15.12 -4.85
C ASP A 166 -10.47 14.87 -4.17
N ARG A 167 -11.19 13.83 -4.60
CA ARG A 167 -12.48 13.44 -4.03
C ARG A 167 -12.34 12.69 -2.69
N HIS A 168 -11.44 11.71 -2.62
CA HIS A 168 -11.39 10.75 -1.52
C HIS A 168 -10.28 11.04 -0.50
N PHE A 169 -9.21 11.68 -0.92
CA PHE A 169 -8.03 12.04 -0.13
C PHE A 169 -7.59 13.47 -0.47
N PRO A 170 -8.45 14.49 -0.26
CA PRO A 170 -8.11 15.87 -0.57
C PRO A 170 -6.89 16.32 0.24
N GLU A 171 -6.13 17.30 -0.25
CA GLU A 171 -4.94 17.82 0.47
C GLU A 171 -5.24 18.23 1.92
N SER A 172 -6.46 18.71 2.20
CA SER A 172 -6.92 19.07 3.54
C SER A 172 -7.00 17.90 4.52
N SER A 173 -7.01 16.65 4.03
CA SER A 173 -6.97 15.45 4.86
C SER A 173 -5.60 15.18 5.49
N GLY A 174 -4.53 15.79 4.94
CA GLY A 174 -3.16 15.57 5.42
C GLY A 174 -2.59 14.18 5.12
N ILE A 175 -3.27 13.38 4.28
CA ILE A 175 -2.77 12.07 3.85
C ILE A 175 -1.66 12.25 2.82
N GLU A 176 -0.51 11.64 3.09
CA GLU A 176 0.63 11.57 2.16
C GLU A 176 0.33 10.53 1.08
N ILE A 177 0.44 10.92 -0.18
CA ILE A 177 0.27 10.03 -1.34
C ILE A 177 1.64 9.69 -1.91
N ILE A 178 1.95 8.38 -2.00
CA ILE A 178 3.21 7.87 -2.56
C ILE A 178 2.98 6.91 -3.73
#